data_AF-A0A540MLN7-F1
#
_entry.id   AF-A0A540MLN7-F1
#
_cell.length_a   1.000
_cell.length_b   1.000
_cell.length_c   1.000
_cell.angle_alpha   90.00
_cell.angle_beta   90.00
_cell.angle_gamma   90.00
#
_symmetry.space_group_name_H-M   'P 1'
#
loop_
_entity.id
_entity.type
_entity.pdbx_description
1 polymer ?
#
loop_
_entity_poly.entity_id
_entity_poly.type
_entity_poly.pdbx_seq_one_letter_code
_entity_poly.pdbx_strand_id
1 'polypeptide(L)' 'SKEGNEKTVAGLAGTVAILALAAYGLYGVFGSGSGQRKTMKAPERGYRIFRGDFEPDPSAYFRDLRK' A
#
# COMPACT_ATOMS: atom_id res chain seq x y z
N SER A 1 -41.99 -7.21 24.77
CA SER A 1 -40.69 -7.54 24.18
C SER A 1 -40.13 -6.33 23.42
N LYS A 2 -39.70 -5.29 24.15
CA LYS A 2 -39.01 -4.11 23.59
C LYS A 2 -37.64 -3.89 24.26
N GLU A 3 -37.52 -4.21 25.56
CA GLU A 3 -36.26 -4.10 26.33
C GLU A 3 -35.13 -5.03 25.86
N GLY A 4 -35.43 -6.16 25.21
CA GLY A 4 -34.40 -7.09 24.75
C GLY A 4 -33.57 -6.54 23.57
N ASN A 5 -34.19 -5.70 22.76
CA ASN A 5 -33.68 -5.29 21.46
C ASN A 5 -32.72 -4.10 21.62
N GLU A 6 -32.99 -3.21 22.59
CA GLU A 6 -32.21 -2.01 22.86
C GLU A 6 -30.81 -2.34 23.40
N LYS A 7 -30.70 -3.38 24.25
CA LYS A 7 -29.40 -3.85 24.76
C LYS A 7 -28.57 -4.54 23.67
N THR A 8 -29.22 -5.28 22.76
CA THR A 8 -28.56 -5.91 21.61
C THR A 8 -28.07 -4.88 20.61
N VAL A 9 -28.86 -3.84 20.31
CA VAL A 9 -28.48 -2.75 19.41
C VAL A 9 -27.39 -1.87 20.02
N ALA A 10 -27.45 -1.58 21.33
CA ALA A 10 -26.38 -0.84 22.02
C ALA A 10 -25.05 -1.64 22.05
N GLY A 11 -25.11 -2.96 22.26
CA GLY A 11 -23.94 -3.84 22.19
C GLY A 11 -23.35 -3.97 20.78
N LEU A 12 -24.20 -3.97 19.75
CA LEU A 12 -23.79 -3.97 18.34
C LEU A 12 -23.19 -2.62 17.93
N ALA A 13 -23.77 -1.49 18.33
CA ALA A 13 -23.24 -0.17 18.01
C ALA A 13 -21.85 0.06 18.62
N GLY A 14 -21.63 -0.37 19.87
CA GLY A 14 -20.32 -0.28 20.53
C GLY A 14 -19.24 -1.13 19.85
N THR A 15 -19.58 -2.36 19.44
CA THR A 15 -18.63 -3.25 18.74
C THR A 15 -18.30 -2.77 17.33
N VAL A 16 -19.29 -2.26 16.58
CA VAL A 16 -19.07 -1.68 15.25
C VAL A 16 -18.18 -0.44 15.31
N ALA A 17 -18.37 0.44 16.30
CA ALA A 17 -17.54 1.63 16.46
C ALA A 17 -16.07 1.29 16.74
N ILE A 18 -15.81 0.30 17.61
CA ILE A 18 -14.45 -0.16 17.93
C ILE A 18 -13.78 -0.78 16.69
N LEU A 19 -14.51 -1.61 15.93
CA LEU A 19 -13.99 -2.23 14.71
C LEU A 19 -13.70 -1.19 13.63
N ALA A 20 -14.55 -0.17 13.47
CA ALA A 20 -14.35 0.91 12.51
C ALA A 20 -13.10 1.75 12.85
N LEU A 21 -12.91 2.10 14.13
CA LEU A 21 -11.72 2.81 14.60
C LEU A 21 -10.44 1.98 14.43
N ALA A 22 -10.49 0.69 14.75
CA ALA A 22 -9.36 -0.21 14.55
C ALA A 22 -9.00 -0.35 13.07
N ALA A 23 -9.99 -0.52 12.18
CA ALA A 23 -9.76 -0.61 10.74
C ALA A 23 -9.18 0.70 10.17
N TYR A 24 -9.69 1.86 10.59
CA TYR A 24 -9.16 3.16 10.17
C TYR A 24 -7.73 3.39 10.65
N GLY A 25 -7.44 3.06 11.92
CA GLY A 25 -6.08 3.13 12.48
C GLY A 25 -5.11 2.20 11.75
N LEU A 26 -5.51 0.96 11.48
CA LEU A 26 -4.72 0.00 10.71
C LEU A 26 -4.50 0.46 9.26
N TYR A 27 -5.48 1.08 8.61
CA TYR A 27 -5.31 1.65 7.28
C TYR A 27 -4.34 2.84 7.27
N GLY A 28 -4.31 3.69 8.29
CA GLY A 28 -3.32 4.75 8.41
C GLY A 28 -1.89 4.23 8.60
N VAL A 29 -1.72 3.13 9.36
CA VAL A 29 -0.41 2.52 9.65
C VAL A 29 0.10 1.65 8.49
N PHE A 30 -0.78 0.86 7.86
CA PHE A 30 -0.40 -0.12 6.83
C PHE A 30 -0.88 0.23 5.42
N GLY A 31 -1.92 1.04 5.28
CA GLY A 31 -2.55 1.40 3.99
C GLY A 31 -1.84 2.52 3.23
N SER A 32 -0.84 3.19 3.82
CA SER A 32 -0.06 4.23 3.15
C SER A 32 1.08 3.67 2.26
N GLY A 33 1.14 2.35 2.06
CA GLY A 33 2.06 1.70 1.12
C GLY A 33 1.66 1.88 -0.35
N SER A 34 1.25 3.07 -0.77
CA SER A 34 1.03 3.36 -2.18
C SER A 34 2.36 3.36 -2.93
N GLY A 35 2.71 2.20 -3.47
CA GLY A 35 3.12 2.07 -4.87
C GLY A 35 4.33 2.88 -5.34
N GLN A 36 5.19 3.35 -4.44
CA GLN A 36 6.34 4.15 -4.82
C GLN A 36 7.38 3.23 -5.45
N ARG A 37 7.28 3.05 -6.78
CA ARG A 37 8.18 2.23 -7.58
C ARG A 37 9.61 2.61 -7.25
N LYS A 38 10.37 1.65 -6.73
CA LYS A 38 11.75 1.86 -6.29
C LYS A 38 12.56 2.38 -7.49
N THR A 39 13.16 3.55 -7.35
CA THR A 39 14.04 4.12 -8.39
C THR A 39 15.51 3.89 -8.02
N MET A 40 16.38 3.91 -9.03
CA MET A 40 17.84 3.84 -8.86
C MET A 40 18.54 4.77 -9.85
N LYS A 41 19.81 5.10 -9.60
CA LYS A 41 20.64 5.78 -10.61
C LYS A 41 20.80 4.84 -11.81
N ALA A 42 20.61 5.39 -12.99
CA ALA A 42 20.78 4.68 -14.23
C ALA A 42 22.27 4.34 -14.43
N PRO A 43 22.64 3.06 -14.70
CA PRO A 43 24.01 2.74 -15.06
C PRO A 43 24.42 3.51 -16.32
N GLU A 44 25.63 4.09 -16.30
CA GLU A 44 26.21 4.88 -17.40
C GLU A 44 25.41 6.13 -17.82
N ARG A 45 24.39 6.54 -17.07
CA ARG A 45 23.56 7.71 -17.38
C ARG A 45 23.34 8.60 -16.15
N GLY A 46 23.25 9.90 -16.37
CA GLY A 46 23.12 10.91 -15.31
C GLY A 46 21.72 11.04 -14.68
N TYR A 47 20.76 10.18 -15.02
CA TYR A 47 19.37 10.26 -14.55
C TYR A 47 18.95 9.00 -13.76
N ARG A 48 17.69 8.96 -13.30
CA ARG A 48 17.14 7.84 -12.50
C ARG A 48 16.19 6.99 -13.32
N ILE A 49 16.22 5.67 -13.12
CA ILE A 49 15.33 4.69 -13.74
C ILE A 49 14.55 3.93 -12.67
N PHE A 50 13.43 3.31 -13.05
CA PHE A 50 12.75 2.35 -12.19
C PHE A 50 13.59 1.09 -12.06
N ARG A 51 13.91 0.73 -10.82
CA ARG A 51 14.66 -0.48 -10.52
C ARG A 51 13.93 -1.73 -11.00
N GLY A 52 12.61 -1.76 -10.87
CA GLY A 52 11.78 -2.89 -11.32
C GLY A 52 11.75 -3.10 -12.83
N ASP A 53 12.13 -2.10 -13.63
CA ASP A 53 12.26 -2.26 -15.09
C ASP A 53 13.68 -2.73 -15.47
N PHE A 54 14.68 -2.48 -14.62
CA PHE A 54 16.08 -2.87 -14.83
C PHE A 54 16.41 -4.27 -14.30
N GLU A 55 15.89 -4.65 -13.13
CA GLU A 55 16.19 -5.94 -12.48
C GLU A 55 15.78 -7.18 -13.30
N PRO A 56 14.65 -7.20 -14.03
CA PRO A 56 14.23 -8.38 -14.80
C PRO A 56 15.11 -8.64 -16.02
N ASP A 57 15.56 -7.58 -16.71
CA ASP A 57 16.42 -7.68 -17.88
C ASP A 57 17.44 -6.53 -17.95
N PRO A 58 18.54 -6.62 -17.20
CA PRO A 58 19.60 -5.61 -17.25
C PRO A 58 20.32 -5.63 -18.61
N SER A 59 20.31 -6.76 -19.33
CA SER A 59 20.98 -6.89 -20.62
C SER A 59 20.29 -6.08 -21.71
N ALA A 60 18.95 -6.03 -21.73
CA ALA A 60 18.18 -5.16 -22.62
C ALA A 60 18.56 -3.69 -22.44
N TYR A 61 18.65 -3.22 -21.19
CA TYR A 61 19.07 -1.86 -20.87
C TYR A 61 20.45 -1.53 -21.48
N PHE A 62 21.44 -2.41 -21.34
CA PHE A 62 22.77 -2.19 -21.92
C PHE A 62 22.82 -2.36 -23.44
N ARG A 63 21.95 -3.19 -24.03
CA ARG A 63 21.83 -3.30 -25.49
C ARG A 63 21.28 -2.01 -26.10
N ASP A 64 20.30 -1.40 -25.45
CA ASP A 64 19.75 -0.11 -25.89
C ASP A 64 20.71 1.06 -25.62
N LEU A 65 21.61 0.94 -24.65
CA LEU A 65 22.70 1.89 -24.43
C LEU A 65 23.77 1.89 -25.53
N ARG A 66 23.96 0.77 -26.22
CA ARG A 66 24.96 0.60 -27.30
C ARG A 66 24.43 0.94 -28.69
N LYS A 67 23.14 1.26 -28.81
CA LYS A 67 22.53 1.77 -30.04
C LYS A 67 22.66 3.28 -30.07
#